data_AF-A0A016SUJ6-F1
#
_entry.id   AF-A0A016SUJ6-F1
#
_cell.length_a   1.000
_cell.length_b   1.000
_cell.length_c   1.000
_cell.angle_alpha   90.00
_cell.angle_beta   90.00
_cell.angle_gamma   90.00
#
_symmetry.space_group_name_H-M   'P 1'
#
loop_
_entity.id
_entity.type
_entity.pdbx_description
1 polymer ?
#
loop_
_entity_poly.entity_id
_entity_poly.type
_entity_poly.pdbx_seq_one_letter_code
_entity_poly.pdbx_strand_id
1 'polypeptide(L)'
;MGTNADEEEKQMSDVVLESAKSLCPVIRRRTQPWITNECLQLVDERKQAKLVDFNRYRQLNQELRRRMKMEREAYWNRVADELEEAAGRNNYHMLYRTIRRLSGKTRATDDNIRKADGTFARSAAERLERWKESFSELYNHESPQGPPRNH
;
A
#
# COMPACT_ATOMS: atom_id res chain seq x y z
N MET A 1 -49.79 -14.33 -23.42
CA MET A 1 -49.71 -15.41 -22.41
C MET A 1 -48.28 -15.95 -22.36
N GLY A 2 -47.31 -15.14 -21.91
CA GLY A 2 -45.88 -15.52 -21.96
C GLY A 2 -45.02 -14.98 -20.81
N THR A 3 -45.62 -14.36 -19.79
CA THR A 3 -44.89 -13.70 -18.68
C THR A 3 -44.47 -14.68 -17.58
N ASN A 4 -45.15 -15.82 -17.43
CA ASN A 4 -44.91 -16.74 -16.33
C ASN A 4 -43.57 -17.48 -16.43
N ALA A 5 -43.15 -17.87 -17.65
CA ALA A 5 -41.89 -18.60 -17.85
C ALA A 5 -40.65 -17.73 -17.55
N ASP A 6 -40.67 -16.46 -17.98
CA ASP A 6 -39.57 -15.52 -17.73
C ASP A 6 -39.47 -15.14 -16.24
N GLU A 7 -40.60 -15.11 -15.54
CA GLU A 7 -40.67 -14.87 -14.09
C GLU A 7 -40.14 -16.09 -13.30
N GLU A 8 -40.52 -17.30 -13.70
CA GLU A 8 -40.03 -18.55 -13.12
C GLU A 8 -38.51 -18.72 -13.33
N GLU A 9 -37.99 -18.36 -14.51
CA GLU A 9 -36.54 -18.41 -14.80
C GLU A 9 -35.75 -17.43 -13.90
N LYS A 10 -36.26 -16.19 -13.74
CA LYS A 10 -35.65 -15.22 -12.83
C LYS A 10 -35.67 -15.70 -11.39
N GLN A 11 -36.79 -16.26 -10.94
CA GLN A 11 -36.92 -16.78 -9.58
C GLN A 11 -35.94 -17.92 -9.32
N MET A 12 -35.77 -18.84 -10.27
CA MET A 12 -34.79 -19.92 -10.17
C MET A 12 -33.35 -19.37 -10.10
N SER A 13 -33.01 -18.42 -10.97
CA SER A 13 -31.71 -17.76 -10.99
C SER A 13 -31.40 -17.06 -9.66
N ASP A 14 -32.38 -16.33 -9.11
CA ASP A 14 -32.23 -15.61 -7.85
C ASP A 14 -31.99 -16.56 -6.66
N VAL A 15 -32.70 -17.70 -6.61
CA VAL A 15 -32.51 -18.73 -5.57
C VAL A 15 -31.11 -19.36 -5.65
N VAL A 16 -30.63 -19.65 -6.86
CA VAL A 16 -29.27 -20.17 -7.09
C VAL A 16 -28.22 -19.14 -6.66
N LEU A 17 -28.39 -17.87 -7.04
CA LEU A 17 -27.47 -16.81 -6.64
C LEU A 17 -27.47 -16.57 -5.13
N GLU A 18 -28.63 -16.59 -4.48
CA GLU A 18 -28.74 -16.40 -3.03
C GLU A 18 -28.09 -17.53 -2.24
N SER A 19 -28.34 -18.79 -2.63
CA SER A 19 -27.67 -19.96 -2.02
C SER A 19 -26.16 -19.91 -2.24
N ALA A 20 -25.72 -19.54 -3.44
CA ALA A 20 -24.29 -19.42 -3.79
C ALA A 20 -23.58 -18.30 -3.02
N LYS A 21 -24.24 -17.18 -2.67
CA LYS A 21 -23.63 -16.10 -1.88
C LYS A 21 -23.10 -16.58 -0.52
N SER A 22 -23.77 -17.57 0.09
CA SER A 22 -23.35 -18.13 1.38
C SER A 22 -22.09 -19.00 1.27
N LEU A 23 -21.95 -19.74 0.16
CA LEU A 23 -20.79 -20.59 -0.12
C LEU A 23 -19.61 -19.81 -0.71
N CYS A 24 -19.90 -18.83 -1.56
CA CYS A 24 -18.94 -18.04 -2.32
C CYS A 24 -19.24 -16.54 -2.16
N PRO A 25 -18.81 -15.91 -1.06
CA PRO A 25 -19.03 -14.49 -0.85
C PRO A 25 -18.34 -13.67 -1.93
N VAL A 26 -19.03 -12.64 -2.43
CA VAL A 26 -18.46 -11.72 -3.44
C VAL A 26 -17.39 -10.86 -2.80
N ILE A 27 -16.12 -11.23 -3.00
CA ILE A 27 -14.98 -10.46 -2.49
C ILE A 27 -14.74 -9.26 -3.42
N ARG A 28 -15.12 -8.06 -2.95
CA ARG A 28 -14.78 -6.81 -3.64
C ARG A 28 -13.35 -6.40 -3.31
N ARG A 29 -12.43 -6.54 -4.28
CA ARG A 29 -11.07 -6.04 -4.15
C ARG A 29 -11.01 -4.55 -4.52
N ARG A 30 -10.41 -3.75 -3.65
CA ARG A 30 -10.04 -2.36 -3.96
C ARG A 30 -8.62 -2.33 -4.48
N THR A 31 -8.44 -1.97 -5.75
CA THR A 31 -7.12 -1.83 -6.35
C THR A 31 -6.36 -0.64 -5.77
N GLN A 32 -7.09 0.37 -5.29
CA GLN A 32 -6.54 1.59 -4.72
C GLN A 32 -7.29 1.96 -3.44
N PRO A 33 -6.60 2.50 -2.42
CA PRO A 33 -7.20 2.78 -1.11
C PRO A 33 -8.26 3.89 -1.17
N TRP A 34 -8.14 4.81 -2.13
CA TRP A 34 -9.05 5.94 -2.33
C TRP A 34 -10.37 5.58 -3.03
N ILE A 35 -10.52 4.35 -3.54
CA ILE A 35 -11.76 3.92 -4.19
C ILE A 35 -12.81 3.61 -3.11
N THR A 36 -13.88 4.40 -3.08
CA THR A 36 -15.00 4.25 -2.15
C THR A 36 -15.98 3.16 -2.58
N ASN A 37 -16.82 2.69 -1.63
CA ASN A 37 -17.87 1.71 -1.92
C ASN A 37 -18.91 2.23 -2.91
N GLU A 38 -19.22 3.53 -2.86
CA GLU A 38 -20.14 4.20 -3.78
C GLU A 38 -19.61 4.15 -5.22
N CYS A 39 -18.32 4.41 -5.41
CA CYS A 39 -17.65 4.25 -6.70
C CYS A 39 -17.73 2.81 -7.23
N LEU A 40 -17.66 1.81 -6.34
CA LEU A 40 -17.84 0.40 -6.72
C LEU A 40 -19.30 0.08 -7.09
N GLN A 41 -20.29 0.65 -6.38
CA GLN A 41 -21.71 0.52 -6.73
C GLN A 41 -21.99 1.12 -8.12
N LEU A 42 -21.48 2.31 -8.41
CA LEU A 42 -21.59 2.93 -9.74
C LEU A 42 -20.94 2.10 -10.84
N VAL A 43 -19.84 1.39 -10.55
CA VAL A 43 -19.24 0.44 -11.50
C VAL A 43 -20.21 -0.72 -11.80
N ASP A 44 -20.88 -1.25 -10.79
CA ASP A 44 -21.81 -2.37 -10.93
C ASP A 44 -23.09 -1.95 -11.66
N GLU A 45 -23.67 -0.80 -11.32
CA GLU A 45 -24.81 -0.21 -12.05
C GLU A 45 -24.45 0.05 -13.53
N ARG A 46 -23.25 0.60 -13.78
CA ARG A 46 -22.78 0.82 -15.16
C ARG A 46 -22.64 -0.50 -15.92
N LYS A 47 -22.18 -1.58 -15.26
CA LYS A 47 -22.08 -2.90 -15.89
C LYS A 47 -23.46 -3.44 -16.26
N GLN A 48 -24.44 -3.29 -15.37
CA GLN A 48 -25.83 -3.71 -15.62
C GLN A 48 -26.45 -2.92 -16.79
N ALA A 49 -26.24 -1.60 -16.83
CA ALA A 49 -26.81 -0.73 -17.86
C ALA A 49 -26.21 -0.98 -19.26
N LYS A 50 -25.01 -1.56 -19.37
CA LYS A 50 -24.26 -1.70 -20.63
C LYS A 50 -25.03 -2.47 -21.73
N LEU A 51 -25.84 -3.45 -21.34
CA LEU A 51 -26.59 -4.30 -22.27
C LEU A 51 -28.09 -3.95 -22.34
N VAL A 52 -28.55 -3.02 -21.49
CA VAL A 52 -29.99 -2.70 -21.33
C VAL A 52 -30.30 -1.32 -21.88
N ASP A 53 -29.53 -0.31 -21.50
CA ASP A 53 -29.78 1.08 -21.89
C ASP A 53 -28.46 1.84 -22.08
N PHE A 54 -28.16 2.13 -23.35
CA PHE A 54 -26.95 2.85 -23.74
C PHE A 54 -26.90 4.30 -23.21
N ASN A 55 -28.03 4.98 -23.13
CA ASN A 55 -28.09 6.36 -22.60
C ASN A 55 -27.82 6.36 -21.09
N ARG A 56 -28.44 5.43 -20.36
CA ARG A 56 -28.16 5.24 -18.92
C ARG A 56 -26.71 4.85 -18.67
N TYR A 57 -26.16 3.95 -19.48
CA TYR A 57 -24.74 3.60 -19.43
C TYR A 57 -23.84 4.83 -19.61
N ARG A 58 -24.14 5.70 -20.58
CA ARG A 58 -23.35 6.93 -20.83
C ARG A 58 -23.39 7.88 -19.63
N GLN A 59 -24.57 8.09 -19.04
CA GLN A 59 -24.73 8.93 -17.85
C GLN A 59 -23.95 8.37 -16.66
N LEU A 60 -24.12 7.08 -16.34
CA LEU A 60 -23.41 6.42 -15.25
C LEU A 60 -21.89 6.43 -15.45
N ASN A 61 -21.42 6.27 -16.69
CA ASN A 61 -19.99 6.32 -16.99
C ASN A 61 -19.41 7.74 -16.82
N GLN A 62 -20.18 8.79 -17.12
CA GLN A 62 -19.76 10.17 -16.87
C GLN A 62 -19.72 10.48 -15.38
N GLU A 63 -20.75 10.10 -14.64
CA GLU A 63 -20.81 10.29 -13.18
C GLU A 63 -19.69 9.52 -12.49
N LEU A 64 -19.49 8.25 -12.86
CA LEU A 64 -18.41 7.43 -12.32
C LEU A 64 -17.03 8.09 -12.53
N ARG A 65 -16.76 8.62 -13.74
CA ARG A 65 -15.49 9.31 -14.02
C ARG A 65 -15.32 10.55 -13.17
N ARG A 66 -16.37 11.36 -13.03
CA ARG A 66 -16.37 12.57 -12.20
C ARG A 66 -16.11 12.20 -10.74
N ARG A 67 -16.84 11.23 -10.19
CA ARG A 67 -16.71 10.81 -8.80
C ARG A 67 -15.33 10.20 -8.53
N MET A 68 -14.84 9.31 -9.38
CA MET A 68 -13.48 8.76 -9.27
C MET A 68 -12.40 9.86 -9.28
N LYS A 69 -12.58 10.91 -10.07
CA LYS A 69 -11.65 12.05 -10.08
C LYS A 69 -11.70 12.81 -8.76
N MET A 70 -12.90 13.16 -8.28
CA MET A 70 -13.08 13.90 -7.02
C MET A 70 -12.55 13.12 -5.82
N GLU A 71 -12.89 11.83 -5.69
CA GLU A 71 -12.43 10.97 -4.59
C GLU A 71 -10.90 10.80 -4.57
N ARG A 72 -10.30 10.64 -5.77
CA ARG A 72 -8.85 10.54 -5.91
C ARG A 72 -8.17 11.84 -5.48
N GLU A 73 -8.68 12.99 -5.92
CA GLU A 73 -8.15 14.31 -5.54
C GLU A 73 -8.29 14.56 -4.04
N ALA A 74 -9.47 14.29 -3.47
CA ALA A 74 -9.72 14.43 -2.04
C ALA A 74 -8.78 13.59 -1.18
N TYR A 75 -8.53 12.33 -1.59
CA TYR A 75 -7.59 11.46 -0.90
C TYR A 75 -6.15 12.01 -0.95
N TRP A 76 -5.67 12.41 -2.12
CA TRP A 76 -4.29 12.90 -2.25
C TRP A 76 -4.08 14.25 -1.57
N ASN A 77 -5.09 15.13 -1.56
CA ASN A 77 -5.05 16.36 -0.79
C ASN A 77 -4.94 16.06 0.70
N ARG A 78 -5.76 15.15 1.23
CA ARG A 78 -5.66 14.74 2.64
C ARG A 78 -4.28 14.16 3.00
N VAL A 79 -3.70 13.35 2.11
CA VAL A 79 -2.35 12.81 2.30
C VAL A 79 -1.30 13.92 2.28
N ALA A 80 -1.45 14.94 1.43
CA ALA A 80 -0.56 16.10 1.41
C ALA A 80 -0.68 16.91 2.71
N ASP A 81 -1.91 17.19 3.16
CA ASP A 81 -2.18 17.91 4.42
C ASP A 81 -1.54 17.19 5.62
N GLU A 82 -1.66 15.86 5.70
CA GLU A 82 -1.03 15.05 6.75
C GLU A 82 0.51 15.15 6.72
N LEU A 83 1.12 15.22 5.53
CA LEU A 83 2.57 15.39 5.37
C LEU A 83 3.01 16.80 5.78
N GLU A 84 2.28 17.84 5.38
CA GLU A 84 2.54 19.22 5.76
C GLU A 84 2.45 19.43 7.27
N GLU A 85 1.42 18.86 7.91
CA GLU A 85 1.24 18.90 9.36
C GLU A 85 2.38 18.18 10.09
N ALA A 86 2.83 17.03 9.58
CA ALA A 86 3.98 16.33 10.15
C ALA A 86 5.29 17.10 9.98
N ALA A 87 5.51 17.75 8.83
CA ALA A 87 6.66 18.61 8.63
C ALA A 87 6.63 19.81 9.60
N GLY A 88 5.48 20.47 9.76
CA GLY A 88 5.30 21.59 10.69
C GLY A 88 5.51 21.20 12.16
N ARG A 89 5.17 19.97 12.54
CA ARG A 89 5.43 19.41 13.88
C ARG A 89 6.84 18.82 14.06
N ASN A 90 7.72 18.93 13.06
CA ASN A 90 9.02 18.26 13.02
C ASN A 90 8.96 16.73 13.21
N ASN A 91 7.82 16.10 12.89
CA ASN A 91 7.66 14.65 12.91
C ASN A 91 8.17 14.02 11.61
N TYR A 92 9.48 14.11 11.40
CA TYR A 92 10.14 13.58 10.20
C TYR A 92 10.02 12.06 10.09
N HIS A 93 9.86 11.34 11.20
CA HIS A 93 9.65 9.90 11.16
C HIS A 93 8.36 9.54 10.40
N MET A 94 7.24 10.19 10.71
CA MET A 94 5.98 9.98 9.99
C MET A 94 6.11 10.42 8.52
N LEU A 95 6.67 11.61 8.29
CA LEU A 95 6.87 12.19 6.96
C LEU A 95 7.62 11.23 6.02
N TYR A 96 8.82 10.80 6.42
CA TYR A 96 9.65 9.92 5.59
C TYR A 96 9.08 8.52 5.46
N ARG A 97 8.39 8.00 6.50
CA ARG A 97 7.70 6.72 6.43
C ARG A 97 6.60 6.73 5.37
N THR A 98 5.78 7.79 5.35
CA THR A 98 4.69 7.94 4.38
C THR A 98 5.24 8.15 2.97
N ILE A 99 6.23 9.03 2.77
CA ILE A 99 6.90 9.20 1.47
C ILE A 99 7.48 7.88 0.95
N ARG A 100 8.15 7.11 1.82
CA ARG A 100 8.72 5.80 1.44
C ARG A 100 7.65 4.80 1.03
N ARG A 101 6.52 4.76 1.75
CA ARG A 101 5.36 3.92 1.40
C ARG A 101 4.78 4.31 0.05
N LEU A 102 4.61 5.61 -0.22
CA LEU A 102 4.05 6.13 -1.46
C LEU A 102 4.99 5.93 -2.66
N SER A 103 6.29 6.04 -2.46
CA SER A 103 7.29 5.89 -3.52
C SER A 103 7.35 4.46 -4.09
N GLY A 104 6.80 3.45 -3.39
CA GLY A 104 6.82 2.05 -3.81
C GLY A 104 8.22 1.43 -3.90
N LYS A 105 9.27 2.21 -3.60
CA LYS A 105 10.66 1.77 -3.60
C LYS A 105 10.94 1.00 -2.31
N THR A 106 10.63 -0.29 -2.31
CA THR A 106 11.33 -1.22 -1.41
C THR A 106 12.74 -1.39 -1.95
N ARG A 107 13.67 -0.53 -1.53
CA ARG A 107 15.09 -0.92 -1.60
C ARG A 107 15.20 -2.22 -0.82
N ALA A 108 15.71 -3.28 -1.46
CA ALA A 108 16.33 -4.37 -0.71
C ALA A 108 17.31 -3.67 0.23
N THR A 109 17.16 -3.88 1.53
CA THR A 109 18.20 -3.47 2.48
C THR A 109 19.44 -4.21 2.02
N ASP A 110 20.44 -3.46 1.54
CA ASP A 110 21.75 -4.01 1.22
C ASP A 110 22.43 -4.31 2.56
N ASP A 111 21.90 -5.32 3.26
CA ASP A 111 22.29 -5.77 4.59
C ASP A 111 23.56 -6.64 4.53
N ASN A 112 24.34 -6.44 3.46
CA ASN A 112 25.58 -7.12 3.16
C ASN A 112 26.71 -6.40 3.89
N ILE A 113 26.76 -6.60 5.21
CA ILE A 113 27.89 -6.12 6.02
C ILE A 113 29.09 -6.99 5.69
N ARG A 114 30.15 -6.38 5.16
CA ARG A 114 31.41 -7.06 4.85
C ARG A 114 32.23 -7.27 6.12
N LYS A 115 32.63 -8.51 6.36
CA LYS A 115 33.54 -8.92 7.43
C LYS A 115 34.98 -8.56 7.06
N ALA A 116 35.87 -8.57 8.06
CA ALA A 116 37.30 -8.29 7.86
C ALA A 116 37.98 -9.30 6.92
N ASP A 117 37.50 -10.55 6.88
CA ASP A 117 37.95 -11.62 5.98
C ASP A 117 37.48 -11.46 4.53
N GLY A 118 36.72 -10.40 4.22
CA GLY A 118 36.20 -10.10 2.89
C GLY A 118 34.88 -10.80 2.56
N THR A 119 34.36 -11.69 3.42
CA THR A 119 33.05 -12.34 3.28
C THR A 119 31.91 -11.45 3.80
N PHE A 120 30.65 -11.83 3.55
CA PHE A 120 29.47 -11.10 4.02
C PHE A 120 28.82 -11.77 5.22
N ALA A 121 28.39 -10.98 6.20
CA ALA A 121 27.61 -11.45 7.33
C ALA A 121 26.22 -11.89 6.86
N ARG A 122 25.87 -13.16 7.09
CA ARG A 122 24.64 -13.78 6.62
C ARG A 122 23.57 -13.85 7.71
N SER A 123 23.96 -13.79 8.99
CA SER A 123 23.04 -13.80 10.13
C SER A 123 23.04 -12.48 10.91
N ALA A 124 21.97 -12.24 11.68
CA ALA A 124 21.88 -11.06 12.54
C ALA A 124 22.96 -11.04 13.64
N ALA A 125 23.33 -12.21 14.18
CA ALA A 125 24.38 -12.34 15.18
C ALA A 125 25.76 -11.97 14.61
N GLU A 126 26.08 -12.45 13.41
CA GLU A 126 27.34 -12.11 12.72
C GLU A 126 27.43 -10.62 12.39
N ARG A 127 26.30 -10.00 12.02
CA ARG A 127 26.24 -8.55 11.81
C ARG A 127 26.56 -7.79 13.10
N LEU A 128 25.97 -8.23 14.22
CA LEU A 128 26.18 -7.60 15.52
C LEU A 128 27.64 -7.69 15.97
N GLU A 129 28.28 -8.85 15.79
CA GLU A 129 29.70 -9.03 16.14
C GLU A 129 30.59 -8.14 15.25
N ARG A 130 30.30 -8.05 13.95
CA ARG A 130 31.06 -7.17 13.04
C ARG A 130 30.90 -5.68 13.37
N TRP A 131 29.72 -5.27 13.81
CA TRP A 131 29.50 -3.91 14.33
C TRP A 131 30.35 -3.67 15.57
N LYS A 132 30.32 -4.59 16.53
CA LYS A 132 31.12 -4.52 17.76
C LYS A 132 32.63 -4.44 17.46
N GLU A 133 33.14 -5.26 16.55
CA GLU A 133 34.53 -5.20 16.07
C GLU A 133 34.85 -3.81 15.50
N SER A 134 34.04 -3.31 14.56
CA SER A 134 34.25 -1.99 13.93
C SER A 134 34.32 -0.86 14.95
N PHE A 135 33.39 -0.84 15.91
CA PHE A 135 33.36 0.18 16.96
C PHE A 135 34.54 0.02 17.92
N SER A 136 34.93 -1.22 18.26
CA SER A 136 36.08 -1.45 19.13
C SER A 136 37.40 -0.98 18.50
N GLU A 137 37.61 -1.20 17.19
CA GLU A 137 38.80 -0.74 16.47
C GLU A 137 38.85 0.78 16.33
N LEU A 138 37.70 1.42 16.06
CA LEU A 138 37.60 2.86 15.85
C LEU A 138 37.70 3.69 17.13
N TYR A 139 37.25 3.15 18.26
CA TYR A 139 37.10 3.95 19.49
C TYR A 139 38.00 3.50 20.65
N ASN A 140 38.63 2.31 20.58
CA ASN A 140 39.61 1.88 21.56
C ASN A 140 41.03 2.05 21.01
N HIS A 141 41.54 3.28 21.04
CA HIS A 141 42.96 3.53 20.81
C HIS A 141 43.72 3.47 22.14
N GLU A 142 44.96 2.98 22.11
CA GLU A 142 45.86 3.10 23.26
C GLU A 142 46.02 4.58 23.62
N SER A 143 46.05 4.88 24.92
CA SER A 143 46.30 6.25 25.38
C SER A 143 47.61 6.75 24.78
N PRO A 144 47.68 7.99 24.24
CA PRO A 144 48.90 8.48 23.61
C PRO A 144 50.06 8.31 24.58
N GLN A 145 51.10 7.56 24.16
CA GLN A 145 52.29 7.42 24.99
C GLN A 145 52.85 8.82 25.21
N GLY A 146 52.91 9.22 26.48
CA GLY A 146 53.47 10.50 26.89
C GLY A 146 54.91 10.64 26.35
N PRO A 147 55.38 11.88 26.16
CA PRO A 147 56.65 12.13 25.50
C PRO A 147 57.81 11.38 26.19
N PRO A 148 58.80 10.89 25.41
CA PRO A 148 59.88 10.09 25.95
C PRO A 148 60.63 10.85 27.05
N ARG A 149 60.90 10.14 28.15
CA ARG A 149 61.61 10.69 29.31
C ARG A 149 63.07 10.89 28.91
N ASN A 150 63.46 12.16 28.71
CA ASN A 150 64.85 12.53 28.44
C ASN A 150 65.72 12.13 29.65
N HIS A 151 66.79 11.37 29.37
CA HIS A 151 67.90 11.13 30.29
C HIS A 151 68.99 12.18 30.10
#